data_AF-A0A957TYE8-F1
#
_entry.id   AF-A0A957TYE8-F1
#
_cell.length_a   1.000
_cell.length_b   1.000
_cell.length_c   1.000
_cell.angle_alpha   90.00
_cell.angle_beta   90.00
_cell.angle_gamma   90.00
#
_symmetry.space_group_name_H-M   'P 1'
#
loop_
_entity.id
_entity.type
_entity.pdbx_description
1 polymer ?
#
loop_
_entity_poly.entity_id
_entity_poly.type
_entity_poly.pdbx_seq_one_letter_code
_entity_poly.pdbx_strand_id
1 'polypeptide(L)'
;SIFNRSAALPTGGHLDQADGTAWMAFFSLTMMTIALELARENPVYEDMATKFFEHFLRIAHAMADAGGRGHALWDEDDGFFYDALHLPDDRIVPLKLRSLVGLMPLIAVATLEQETLEAQPEFTRRMHWFLKNRPELSGHMADIDDPGRHGRRLAAILDRGRLTRVLGYMLDENEFLSPYGIRSISKYHGGHPYRFNTDDGVFEVGYQPAESRDGLFGGNSNWRGPVWMPLNFLIIEGLQRFHHYYGDDFTVECPTGSGVWMTLDEVVVDLSARLIAIFRQDGQGRRPVHGNRAQLQSDPQWRDHLLFYEYFHGEHGAGLGASHQTGWTGLIAKLLQQSGGRG
;
A
#
# COMPACT_ATOMS: atom_id res chain seq x y z
N SER A 1 9.81 -0.24 -10.16
CA SER A 1 11.25 0.11 -10.17
C SER A 1 11.69 0.49 -11.57
N ILE A 2 12.53 1.52 -11.68
CA ILE A 2 13.21 1.92 -12.93
C ILE A 2 14.44 1.04 -13.23
N PHE A 3 15.15 0.59 -12.19
CA PHE A 3 16.31 -0.29 -12.31
C PHE A 3 15.97 -1.75 -11.99
N ASN A 4 16.73 -2.69 -12.55
CA ASN A 4 16.74 -4.08 -12.08
C ASN A 4 17.44 -4.13 -10.72
N ARG A 5 16.67 -4.34 -9.66
CA ARG A 5 17.16 -4.36 -8.27
C ARG A 5 18.03 -5.58 -7.93
N SER A 6 18.06 -6.60 -8.81
CA SER A 6 18.91 -7.80 -8.64
C SER A 6 20.28 -7.67 -9.30
N ALA A 7 20.57 -6.53 -9.93
CA ALA A 7 21.84 -6.25 -10.59
C ALA A 7 22.50 -5.01 -9.94
N ALA A 8 23.79 -4.81 -10.23
CA ALA A 8 24.45 -3.56 -9.86
C ALA A 8 23.76 -2.37 -10.54
N LEU A 9 23.66 -1.25 -9.81
CA LEU A 9 23.05 -0.04 -10.35
C LEU A 9 23.95 0.54 -11.45
N PRO A 10 23.40 0.93 -12.62
CA PRO A 10 24.15 1.56 -13.70
C PRO A 10 24.91 2.82 -13.26
N THR A 11 24.38 3.53 -12.26
CA THR A 11 24.98 4.73 -11.69
C THR A 11 26.06 4.47 -10.64
N GLY A 12 26.29 3.21 -10.25
CA GLY A 12 26.90 2.90 -8.96
C GLY A 12 26.01 3.34 -7.79
N GLY A 13 26.57 3.30 -6.56
CA GLY A 13 25.86 3.72 -5.35
C GLY A 13 24.84 2.70 -4.83
N HIS A 14 23.78 3.16 -4.16
CA HIS A 14 22.71 2.31 -3.60
C HIS A 14 21.34 2.99 -3.62
N LEU A 15 20.29 2.19 -3.37
CA LEU A 15 18.90 2.63 -3.33
C LEU A 15 18.34 2.52 -1.91
N ASP A 16 17.77 3.60 -1.42
CA ASP A 16 16.85 3.58 -0.29
C ASP A 16 15.44 3.35 -0.83
N GLN A 17 14.80 2.28 -0.38
CA GLN A 17 13.57 1.76 -0.96
C GLN A 17 12.37 2.10 -0.07
N ALA A 18 11.38 2.79 -0.62
CA ALA A 18 10.19 3.14 0.14
C ALA A 18 9.36 1.89 0.50
N ASP A 19 9.25 0.93 -0.42
CA ASP A 19 8.56 -0.33 -0.17
C ASP A 19 9.30 -1.20 0.85
N GLY A 20 10.62 -1.34 0.71
CA GLY A 20 11.44 -2.10 1.66
C GLY A 20 11.34 -1.56 3.09
N THR A 21 11.40 -0.24 3.24
CA THR A 21 11.25 0.45 4.53
C THR A 21 9.84 0.28 5.09
N ALA A 22 8.79 0.41 4.27
CA ALA A 22 7.40 0.19 4.67
C ALA A 22 7.14 -1.25 5.14
N TRP A 23 7.73 -2.25 4.47
CA TRP A 23 7.63 -3.65 4.90
C TRP A 23 8.26 -3.89 6.28
N MET A 24 9.40 -3.25 6.56
CA MET A 24 10.03 -3.34 7.88
C MET A 24 9.21 -2.65 8.98
N ALA A 25 8.53 -1.55 8.65
CA ALA A 25 7.58 -0.91 9.55
C ALA A 25 6.37 -1.83 9.84
N PHE A 26 5.77 -2.40 8.78
CA PHE A 26 4.67 -3.37 8.90
C PHE A 26 5.06 -4.59 9.73
N PHE A 27 6.24 -5.15 9.50
CA PHE A 27 6.80 -6.25 10.28
C PHE A 27 6.94 -5.85 11.77
N SER A 28 7.51 -4.68 12.04
CA SER A 28 7.70 -4.19 13.41
C SER A 28 6.37 -4.03 14.14
N LEU A 29 5.37 -3.42 13.50
CA LEU A 29 4.03 -3.28 14.08
C LEU A 29 3.34 -4.63 14.29
N THR A 30 3.48 -5.57 13.36
CA THR A 30 2.89 -6.92 13.49
C THR A 30 3.53 -7.67 14.66
N MET A 31 4.85 -7.62 14.79
CA MET A 31 5.56 -8.25 15.90
C MET A 31 5.25 -7.57 17.25
N MET A 32 5.06 -6.26 17.26
CA MET A 32 4.55 -5.54 18.43
C MET A 32 3.17 -6.07 18.83
N THR A 33 2.21 -6.13 17.90
CA THR A 33 0.85 -6.62 18.19
C THR A 33 0.84 -8.07 18.68
N ILE A 34 1.65 -8.95 18.09
CA ILE A 34 1.81 -10.33 18.58
C ILE A 34 2.37 -10.36 20.00
N ALA A 35 3.40 -9.54 20.29
CA ALA A 35 3.99 -9.47 21.63
C ALA A 35 3.00 -8.93 22.67
N LEU A 36 2.19 -7.92 22.33
CA LEU A 36 1.12 -7.42 23.19
C LEU A 36 0.05 -8.49 23.46
N GLU A 37 -0.32 -9.31 22.46
CA GLU A 37 -1.29 -10.39 22.70
C GLU A 37 -0.72 -11.48 23.62
N LEU A 38 0.55 -11.87 23.44
CA LEU A 38 1.23 -12.82 24.34
C LEU A 38 1.44 -12.26 25.75
N ALA A 39 1.61 -10.95 25.88
CA ALA A 39 1.78 -10.28 27.18
C ALA A 39 0.56 -10.40 28.09
N ARG A 40 -0.63 -10.70 27.53
CA ARG A 40 -1.85 -10.98 28.30
C ARG A 40 -1.71 -12.19 29.22
N GLU A 41 -0.89 -13.16 28.85
CA GLU A 41 -0.62 -14.36 29.65
C GLU A 41 0.74 -14.31 30.35
N ASN A 42 1.74 -13.66 29.73
CA ASN A 42 3.10 -13.55 30.29
C ASN A 42 3.68 -12.14 30.08
N PRO A 43 3.75 -11.31 31.15
CA PRO A 43 4.24 -9.92 31.07
C PRO A 43 5.66 -9.74 30.51
N VAL A 44 6.48 -10.80 30.46
CA VAL A 44 7.83 -10.74 29.86
C VAL A 44 7.79 -10.27 28.39
N TYR A 45 6.68 -10.49 27.67
CA TYR A 45 6.53 -10.03 26.29
C TYR A 45 6.31 -8.52 26.14
N GLU A 46 6.00 -7.77 27.21
CA GLU A 46 5.92 -6.30 27.16
C GLU A 46 7.26 -5.65 26.75
N ASP A 47 8.38 -6.26 27.14
CA ASP A 47 9.72 -5.84 26.72
C ASP A 47 9.92 -6.02 25.20
N MET A 48 9.37 -7.09 24.64
CA MET A 48 9.43 -7.34 23.19
C MET A 48 8.52 -6.39 22.43
N ALA A 49 7.31 -6.13 22.93
CA ALA A 49 6.41 -5.13 22.36
C ALA A 49 7.09 -3.75 22.32
N THR A 50 7.73 -3.35 23.42
CA THR A 50 8.50 -2.09 23.49
C THR A 50 9.61 -2.04 22.45
N LYS A 51 10.39 -3.11 22.29
CA LYS A 51 11.48 -3.18 21.31
C LYS A 51 10.96 -2.97 19.88
N PHE A 52 9.88 -3.65 19.51
CA PHE A 52 9.31 -3.54 18.17
C PHE A 52 8.64 -2.18 17.93
N PHE A 53 8.02 -1.61 18.97
CA PHE A 53 7.54 -0.24 18.93
C PHE A 53 8.70 0.74 18.66
N GLU A 54 9.81 0.63 19.38
CA GLU A 54 11.00 1.47 19.16
C GLU A 54 11.58 1.30 17.74
N HIS A 55 11.65 0.06 17.22
CA HIS A 55 12.07 -0.17 15.85
C HIS A 55 11.15 0.54 14.85
N PHE A 56 9.84 0.43 15.05
CA PHE A 56 8.87 1.13 14.22
C PHE A 56 9.08 2.65 14.25
N LEU A 57 9.25 3.26 15.43
CA LEU A 57 9.53 4.69 15.57
C LEU A 57 10.73 5.14 14.72
N ARG A 58 11.84 4.39 14.82
CA ARG A 58 13.07 4.69 14.08
C ARG A 58 12.88 4.55 12.58
N ILE A 59 12.14 3.54 12.14
CA ILE A 59 11.83 3.31 10.72
C ILE A 59 10.96 4.44 10.17
N ALA A 60 9.87 4.79 10.87
CA ALA A 60 8.98 5.87 10.47
C ALA A 60 9.71 7.22 10.37
N HIS A 61 10.56 7.53 11.37
CA HIS A 61 11.40 8.72 11.35
C HIS A 61 12.38 8.73 10.16
N ALA A 62 13.07 7.62 9.90
CA ALA A 62 13.99 7.51 8.77
C ALA A 62 13.27 7.70 7.43
N MET A 63 12.05 7.18 7.30
CA MET A 63 11.25 7.28 6.08
C MET A 63 10.77 8.70 5.79
N ALA A 64 10.42 9.46 6.83
CA ALA A 64 9.82 10.78 6.73
C ALA A 64 10.84 11.94 6.69
N ASP A 65 11.99 11.81 7.34
CA ASP A 65 12.89 12.95 7.58
C ASP A 65 14.39 12.57 7.59
N ALA A 66 14.72 11.28 7.64
CA ALA A 66 16.10 10.76 7.66
C ALA A 66 17.06 11.51 8.62
N GLY A 67 16.54 11.98 9.77
CA GLY A 67 17.31 12.72 10.76
C GLY A 67 17.76 14.12 10.32
N GLY A 68 16.99 14.81 9.48
CA GLY A 68 17.24 16.20 9.08
C GLY A 68 18.44 16.38 8.15
N ARG A 69 18.94 15.29 7.56
CA ARG A 69 20.05 15.30 6.57
C ARG A 69 19.58 15.56 5.14
N GLY A 70 18.29 15.89 4.96
CA GLY A 70 17.73 16.36 3.69
C GLY A 70 17.34 15.26 2.70
N HIS A 71 17.23 14.00 3.14
CA HIS A 71 17.06 12.84 2.27
C HIS A 71 15.96 11.91 2.77
N ALA A 72 14.70 12.35 2.69
CA ALA A 72 13.54 11.54 3.05
C ALA A 72 13.00 10.77 1.84
N LEU A 73 12.31 9.66 2.11
CA LEU A 73 11.52 8.97 1.08
C LEU A 73 10.20 9.70 0.82
N TRP A 74 9.76 10.52 1.76
CA TRP A 74 8.64 11.45 1.60
C TRP A 74 9.06 12.70 0.82
N ASP A 75 8.34 13.02 -0.25
CA ASP A 75 8.49 14.26 -0.99
C ASP A 75 7.38 15.24 -0.57
N GLU A 76 7.77 16.35 0.07
CA GLU A 76 6.82 17.32 0.62
C GLU A 76 6.09 18.12 -0.47
N ASP A 77 6.71 18.32 -1.64
CA ASP A 77 6.08 19.06 -2.74
C ASP A 77 4.99 18.20 -3.39
N ASP A 78 5.31 16.94 -3.69
CA ASP A 78 4.38 16.02 -4.34
C ASP A 78 3.37 15.43 -3.34
N GLY A 79 3.75 15.26 -2.07
CA GLY A 79 2.91 14.61 -1.06
C GLY A 79 2.83 13.10 -1.24
N PHE A 80 3.95 12.50 -1.62
CA PHE A 80 4.03 11.09 -1.99
C PHE A 80 5.38 10.49 -1.64
N PHE A 81 5.44 9.16 -1.48
CA PHE A 81 6.69 8.47 -1.21
C PHE A 81 7.37 7.98 -2.48
N TYR A 82 8.69 8.16 -2.55
CA TYR A 82 9.55 7.72 -3.64
C TYR A 82 10.78 6.98 -3.11
N ASP A 83 11.36 6.11 -3.95
CA ASP A 83 12.70 5.58 -3.69
C ASP A 83 13.72 6.72 -3.81
N ALA A 84 14.83 6.65 -3.07
CA ALA A 84 15.94 7.59 -3.18
C ALA A 84 17.20 6.90 -3.70
N LEU A 85 17.81 7.48 -4.74
CA LEU A 85 19.07 7.00 -5.30
C LEU A 85 20.24 7.76 -4.69
N HIS A 86 21.13 7.05 -4.00
CA HIS A 86 22.40 7.57 -3.49
C HIS A 86 23.48 7.35 -4.55
N LEU A 87 24.01 8.44 -5.10
CA LEU A 87 25.09 8.40 -6.08
C LEU A 87 26.47 8.34 -5.40
N PRO A 88 27.52 7.86 -6.10
CA PRO A 88 28.88 7.81 -5.56
C PRO A 88 29.49 9.17 -5.18
N ASP A 89 28.89 10.27 -5.63
CA ASP A 89 29.30 11.64 -5.35
C ASP A 89 28.49 12.29 -4.21
N ASP A 90 27.86 11.47 -3.36
CA ASP A 90 27.02 11.84 -2.22
C ASP A 90 25.73 12.60 -2.59
N ARG A 91 25.43 12.78 -3.88
CA ARG A 91 24.13 13.33 -4.29
C ARG A 91 23.02 12.30 -4.09
N ILE A 92 21.87 12.82 -3.71
CA ILE A 92 20.65 12.02 -3.52
C ILE A 92 19.59 12.49 -4.48
N VAL A 93 19.05 11.55 -5.25
CA VAL A 93 18.04 11.85 -6.26
C VAL A 93 16.77 11.07 -5.97
N PRO A 94 15.65 11.74 -5.65
CA PRO A 94 14.37 11.06 -5.51
C PRO A 94 13.91 10.52 -6.87
N LEU A 95 13.54 9.24 -6.90
CA LEU A 95 13.03 8.58 -8.09
C LEU A 95 11.51 8.79 -8.16
N LYS A 96 11.10 9.92 -8.76
CA LYS A 96 9.70 10.40 -8.84
C LYS A 96 8.79 9.56 -9.76
N LEU A 97 8.74 8.24 -9.51
CA LEU A 97 7.88 7.27 -10.17
C LEU A 97 6.71 6.94 -9.26
N ARG A 98 5.50 7.39 -9.62
CA ARG A 98 4.25 7.09 -8.90
C ARG A 98 3.87 5.63 -9.15
N SER A 99 4.26 4.77 -8.21
CA SER A 99 4.00 3.33 -8.23
C SER A 99 3.50 2.85 -6.88
N LEU A 100 3.03 1.59 -6.80
CA LEU A 100 2.60 0.97 -5.54
C LEU A 100 3.66 1.06 -4.44
N VAL A 101 4.94 1.17 -4.80
CA VAL A 101 6.04 1.41 -3.86
C VAL A 101 5.76 2.60 -2.94
N GLY A 102 5.26 3.70 -3.50
CA GLY A 102 4.91 4.90 -2.72
C GLY A 102 3.60 4.81 -1.95
N LEU A 103 2.78 3.78 -2.24
CA LEU A 103 1.54 3.48 -1.50
C LEU A 103 1.78 2.49 -0.35
N MET A 104 2.91 1.77 -0.34
CA MET A 104 3.21 0.77 0.69
C MET A 104 3.14 1.29 2.14
N PRO A 105 3.45 2.56 2.47
CA PRO A 105 3.25 3.08 3.83
C PRO A 105 1.83 2.92 4.39
N LEU A 106 0.80 2.81 3.52
CA LEU A 106 -0.59 2.60 3.92
C LEU A 106 -0.82 1.29 4.70
N ILE A 107 0.03 0.28 4.48
CA ILE A 107 -0.16 -1.03 5.15
C ILE A 107 0.45 -1.05 6.56
N ALA A 108 1.41 -0.16 6.84
CA ALA A 108 2.12 -0.09 8.11
C ALA A 108 1.32 0.73 9.14
N VAL A 109 0.22 0.15 9.60
CA VAL A 109 -0.71 0.75 10.55
C VAL A 109 -1.16 -0.26 11.60
N ALA A 110 -1.14 0.13 12.88
CA ALA A 110 -1.70 -0.62 14.00
C ALA A 110 -2.45 0.31 14.94
N THR A 111 -3.54 -0.19 15.52
CA THR A 111 -4.29 0.50 16.58
C THR A 111 -3.98 -0.13 17.92
N LEU A 112 -3.75 0.70 18.93
CA LEU A 112 -3.58 0.28 20.32
C LEU A 112 -4.88 0.62 21.07
N GLU A 113 -5.61 -0.41 21.49
CA GLU A 113 -6.84 -0.24 22.26
C GLU A 113 -6.51 0.24 23.68
N GLN A 114 -7.41 1.05 24.25
CA GLN A 114 -7.25 1.60 25.59
C GLN A 114 -7.14 0.48 26.63
N GLU A 115 -7.93 -0.58 26.50
CA GLU A 115 -7.91 -1.74 27.39
C GLU A 115 -6.57 -2.49 27.32
N THR A 116 -5.95 -2.56 26.13
CA THR A 116 -4.62 -3.17 25.96
C THR A 116 -3.57 -2.35 26.70
N LEU A 117 -3.61 -1.02 26.59
CA LEU A 117 -2.67 -0.13 27.27
C LEU A 117 -2.83 -0.19 28.80
N GLU A 118 -4.06 -0.29 29.31
CA GLU A 118 -4.36 -0.44 30.73
C GLU A 118 -3.89 -1.79 31.29
N ALA A 119 -4.03 -2.86 30.50
CA ALA A 119 -3.59 -4.20 30.88
C ALA A 119 -2.06 -4.39 30.84
N GLN A 120 -1.31 -3.50 30.18
CA GLN A 120 0.12 -3.65 29.90
C GLN A 120 0.90 -2.40 30.35
N PRO A 121 1.03 -2.20 31.68
CA PRO A 121 1.52 -0.95 32.24
C PRO A 121 3.00 -0.69 31.95
N GLU A 122 3.85 -1.72 31.81
CA GLU A 122 5.27 -1.52 31.51
C GLU A 122 5.48 -1.06 30.07
N PHE A 123 4.77 -1.68 29.11
CA PHE A 123 4.74 -1.22 27.73
C PHE A 123 4.22 0.22 27.66
N THR A 124 3.06 0.50 28.25
CA THR A 124 2.43 1.83 28.22
C THR A 124 3.33 2.90 28.83
N ARG A 125 4.00 2.60 29.96
CA ARG A 125 4.96 3.51 30.59
C ARG A 125 6.13 3.82 29.65
N ARG A 126 6.67 2.81 28.96
CA ARG A 126 7.81 2.99 28.05
C ARG A 126 7.42 3.69 26.75
N MET A 127 6.25 3.39 26.20
CA MET A 127 5.67 4.10 25.07
C MET A 127 5.61 5.60 25.39
N HIS A 128 4.96 6.00 26.48
CA HIS A 128 4.90 7.41 26.90
C HIS A 128 6.29 8.01 27.16
N TRP A 129 7.24 7.24 27.70
CA TRP A 129 8.61 7.72 27.87
C TRP A 129 9.25 8.04 26.51
N PHE A 130 9.10 7.19 25.50
CA PHE A 130 9.63 7.46 24.16
C PHE A 130 9.00 8.70 23.54
N LEU A 131 7.68 8.82 23.58
CA LEU A 131 6.96 9.97 23.02
C LEU A 131 7.40 11.29 23.67
N LYS A 132 7.58 11.28 24.99
CA LYS A 132 8.00 12.46 25.75
C LYS A 132 9.48 12.82 25.57
N ASN A 133 10.37 11.82 25.54
CA ASN A 133 11.82 12.05 25.59
C ASN A 133 12.51 11.97 24.23
N ARG A 134 11.82 11.45 23.21
CA ARG A 134 12.29 11.35 21.82
C ARG A 134 11.25 11.92 20.84
N PRO A 135 10.78 13.17 21.05
CA PRO A 135 9.74 13.76 20.21
C PRO A 135 10.14 13.86 18.73
N GLU A 136 11.44 13.86 18.42
CA GLU A 136 11.95 13.80 17.05
C GLU A 136 11.55 12.51 16.33
N LEU A 137 11.37 11.40 17.06
CA LEU A 137 10.95 10.12 16.49
C LEU A 137 9.42 10.04 16.32
N SER A 138 8.66 10.75 17.16
CA SER A 138 7.19 10.73 17.13
C SER A 138 6.56 11.84 16.30
N GLY A 139 7.25 12.97 16.09
CA GLY A 139 6.70 14.14 15.40
C GLY A 139 6.32 13.94 13.92
N HIS A 140 6.64 12.78 13.34
CA HIS A 140 6.32 12.42 11.96
C HIS A 140 5.27 11.28 11.86
N MET A 141 4.69 10.87 12.98
CA MET A 141 3.73 9.77 13.05
C MET A 141 2.30 10.26 13.23
N ALA A 142 1.34 9.41 12.86
CA ALA A 142 -0.07 9.63 13.15
C ALA A 142 -0.35 9.53 14.64
N ASP A 143 -0.68 10.65 15.27
CA ASP A 143 -1.62 10.75 16.40
C ASP A 143 -1.51 9.70 17.52
N ILE A 144 -0.29 9.29 17.89
CA ILE A 144 -0.09 8.41 19.05
C ILE A 144 -0.32 9.16 20.38
N ASP A 145 -0.21 10.48 20.35
CA ASP A 145 -0.53 11.37 21.48
C ASP A 145 -2.00 11.83 21.47
N ASP A 146 -2.70 11.75 20.34
CA ASP A 146 -4.12 12.14 20.22
C ASP A 146 -5.04 10.90 20.32
N PRO A 147 -5.91 10.80 21.32
CA PRO A 147 -6.87 9.70 21.41
C PRO A 147 -7.88 9.76 20.25
N GLY A 148 -7.92 8.69 19.45
CA GLY A 148 -9.01 8.45 18.50
C GLY A 148 -10.30 7.99 19.19
N ARG A 149 -11.20 7.38 18.43
CA ARG A 149 -12.44 6.80 19.01
C ARG A 149 -12.12 5.85 20.16
N HIS A 150 -12.86 5.96 21.26
CA HIS A 150 -12.69 5.14 22.48
C HIS A 150 -11.30 5.24 23.14
N GLY A 151 -10.54 6.32 22.93
CA GLY A 151 -9.22 6.49 23.54
C GLY A 151 -8.10 5.70 22.86
N ARG A 152 -8.39 5.07 21.71
CA ARG A 152 -7.39 4.33 20.93
C ARG A 152 -6.23 5.22 20.51
N ARG A 153 -5.05 4.63 20.35
CA ARG A 153 -3.89 5.28 19.74
C ARG A 153 -3.57 4.66 18.38
N LEU A 154 -3.02 5.46 17.48
CA LEU A 154 -2.59 5.03 16.16
C LEU A 154 -1.06 4.94 16.13
N ALA A 155 -0.54 3.84 15.59
CA ALA A 155 0.86 3.71 15.22
C ALA A 155 0.91 3.52 13.70
N ALA A 156 1.20 4.60 12.97
CA ALA A 156 1.28 4.59 11.51
C ALA A 156 2.32 5.59 10.98
N ILE A 157 2.86 5.31 9.80
CA ILE A 157 3.78 6.22 9.08
C ILE A 157 3.03 7.47 8.59
N LEU A 158 1.77 7.31 8.21
CA LEU A 158 0.94 8.35 7.62
C LEU A 158 0.05 8.97 8.70
N ASP A 159 0.37 10.20 9.11
CA ASP A 159 -0.60 11.06 9.82
C ASP A 159 -1.80 11.43 8.94
N ARG A 160 -2.79 12.10 9.53
CA ARG A 160 -4.01 12.52 8.81
C ARG A 160 -3.72 13.34 7.56
N GLY A 161 -2.73 14.24 7.62
CA GLY A 161 -2.35 15.12 6.50
C GLY A 161 -1.71 14.34 5.36
N ARG A 162 -0.67 13.54 5.67
CA ARG A 162 0.01 12.69 4.69
C ARG A 162 -0.92 11.64 4.11
N LEU A 163 -1.77 11.02 4.94
CA LEU A 163 -2.78 10.08 4.48
C LEU A 163 -3.71 10.71 3.46
N THR A 164 -4.21 11.92 3.72
CA THR A 164 -5.07 12.65 2.77
C THR A 164 -4.38 12.89 1.43
N ARG A 165 -3.10 13.30 1.44
CA ARG A 165 -2.32 13.57 0.21
C ARG A 165 -2.07 12.28 -0.59
N VAL A 166 -1.69 11.19 0.08
CA VAL A 166 -1.47 9.89 -0.57
C VAL A 166 -2.77 9.35 -1.17
N LEU A 167 -3.89 9.46 -0.43
CA LEU A 167 -5.20 9.04 -0.92
C LEU A 167 -5.68 9.86 -2.11
N GLY A 168 -5.31 11.15 -2.18
CA GLY A 168 -5.57 12.00 -3.35
C GLY A 168 -5.05 11.40 -4.65
N TYR A 169 -3.85 10.82 -4.66
CA TYR A 169 -3.35 10.08 -5.83
C TYR A 169 -3.97 8.69 -5.96
N MET A 170 -4.08 7.95 -4.84
CA MET A 170 -4.53 6.55 -4.89
C MET A 170 -5.96 6.42 -5.44
N LEU A 171 -6.82 7.39 -5.11
CA LEU A 171 -8.24 7.39 -5.44
C LEU A 171 -8.57 8.22 -6.72
N ASP A 172 -7.56 8.72 -7.43
CA ASP A 172 -7.74 9.39 -8.73
C ASP A 172 -7.75 8.37 -9.87
N GLU A 173 -8.78 8.42 -10.73
CA GLU A 173 -8.94 7.52 -11.86
C GLU A 173 -7.91 7.72 -12.99
N ASN A 174 -7.31 8.92 -13.06
CA ASN A 174 -6.19 9.25 -13.95
C ASN A 174 -4.83 8.84 -13.38
N GLU A 175 -4.80 8.42 -12.12
CA GLU A 175 -3.63 7.91 -11.43
C GLU A 175 -3.81 6.41 -11.15
N PHE A 176 -4.11 6.03 -9.90
CA PHE A 176 -4.09 4.64 -9.48
C PHE A 176 -5.46 3.96 -9.49
N LEU A 177 -6.57 4.68 -9.38
CA LEU A 177 -7.90 4.09 -9.23
C LEU A 177 -8.42 3.53 -10.56
N SER A 178 -8.46 2.22 -10.67
CA SER A 178 -9.08 1.49 -11.78
C SER A 178 -10.53 1.14 -11.43
N PRO A 179 -11.39 0.89 -12.43
CA PRO A 179 -12.67 0.20 -12.22
C PRO A 179 -12.54 -1.18 -11.56
N TYR A 180 -11.32 -1.73 -11.47
CA TYR A 180 -11.03 -3.07 -10.97
C TYR A 180 -10.08 -3.10 -9.76
N GLY A 181 -9.73 -1.95 -9.17
CA GLY A 181 -8.85 -1.85 -8.00
C GLY A 181 -7.75 -0.80 -8.15
N ILE A 182 -6.67 -0.91 -7.41
CA ILE A 182 -5.51 -0.02 -7.45
C ILE A 182 -4.47 -0.57 -8.43
N ARG A 183 -4.08 0.25 -9.41
CA ARG A 183 -3.05 -0.05 -10.42
C ARG A 183 -1.66 -0.12 -9.79
N SER A 184 -0.76 -0.90 -10.39
CA SER A 184 0.63 -1.00 -9.90
C SER A 184 1.52 0.21 -10.18
N ILE A 185 1.20 0.96 -11.23
CA ILE A 185 1.76 2.27 -11.56
C ILE A 185 0.62 3.20 -11.93
N SER A 186 0.79 4.48 -11.60
CA SER A 186 -0.13 5.52 -12.01
C SER A 186 -0.31 5.57 -13.53
N LYS A 187 -1.57 5.68 -13.97
CA LYS A 187 -1.95 5.86 -15.37
C LYS A 187 -1.39 7.16 -15.97
N TYR A 188 -1.06 8.17 -15.15
CA TYR A 188 -0.37 9.40 -15.55
C TYR A 188 0.90 9.12 -16.38
N HIS A 189 1.65 8.07 -16.01
CA HIS A 189 2.89 7.69 -16.70
C HIS A 189 2.67 7.10 -18.11
N GLY A 190 1.43 6.96 -18.58
CA GLY A 190 1.13 6.64 -19.97
C GLY A 190 1.38 7.81 -20.92
N GLY A 191 1.07 9.04 -20.48
CA GLY A 191 1.37 10.28 -21.21
C GLY A 191 2.69 10.93 -20.78
N HIS A 192 3.15 10.63 -19.56
CA HIS A 192 4.30 11.24 -18.93
C HIS A 192 5.26 10.17 -18.39
N PRO A 193 5.91 9.39 -19.27
CA PRO A 193 6.80 8.32 -18.82
C PRO A 193 7.92 8.90 -17.97
N TYR A 194 8.21 8.23 -16.85
CA TYR A 194 9.33 8.63 -15.99
C TYR A 194 10.64 8.23 -16.66
N ARG A 195 11.56 9.18 -16.80
CA ARG A 195 12.85 8.99 -17.46
C ARG A 195 13.98 9.34 -16.51
N PHE A 196 15.03 8.51 -16.53
CA PHE A 196 16.26 8.77 -15.80
C PHE A 196 17.46 8.56 -16.72
N ASN A 197 18.28 9.59 -16.86
CA ASN A 197 19.45 9.57 -17.74
C ASN A 197 20.69 9.16 -16.93
N THR A 198 21.43 8.19 -17.45
CA THR A 198 22.76 7.81 -16.97
C THR A 198 23.76 7.84 -18.12
N ASP A 199 25.04 7.67 -17.81
CA ASP A 199 26.09 7.54 -18.84
C ASP A 199 25.87 6.29 -19.72
N ASP A 200 25.22 5.26 -19.18
CA ASP A 200 24.87 4.01 -19.88
C ASP A 200 23.60 4.10 -20.75
N GLY A 201 22.86 5.22 -20.66
CA GLY A 201 21.67 5.48 -21.48
C GLY A 201 20.47 6.03 -20.72
N VAL A 202 19.31 6.01 -21.39
CA VAL A 202 18.04 6.50 -20.83
C VAL A 202 17.21 5.33 -20.34
N PHE A 203 16.93 5.29 -19.05
CA PHE A 203 15.98 4.35 -18.45
C PHE A 203 14.59 4.98 -18.43
N GLU A 204 13.59 4.25 -18.92
CA GLU A 204 12.22 4.74 -19.02
C GLU A 204 11.23 3.76 -18.37
N VAL A 205 10.25 4.32 -17.64
CA VAL A 205 9.10 3.59 -17.13
C VAL A 205 7.82 4.32 -17.50
N GLY A 206 7.00 3.68 -18.34
CA GLY A 206 5.65 4.13 -18.66
C GLY A 206 4.57 3.21 -18.09
N TYR A 207 3.32 3.68 -18.14
CA TYR A 207 2.16 2.88 -17.78
C TYR A 207 1.89 1.77 -18.81
N GLN A 208 1.75 0.53 -18.34
CA GLN A 208 1.53 -0.66 -19.13
C GLN A 208 0.45 -1.51 -18.44
N PRO A 209 -0.81 -1.50 -18.90
CA PRO A 209 -1.91 -2.13 -18.16
C PRO A 209 -1.96 -3.66 -18.28
N ALA A 210 -1.15 -4.27 -19.15
CA ALA A 210 -1.17 -5.69 -19.52
C ALA A 210 0.20 -6.37 -19.27
N GLU A 211 0.65 -7.27 -20.17
CA GLU A 211 2.02 -7.79 -20.14
C GLU A 211 3.07 -6.67 -20.31
N SER A 212 4.29 -6.95 -19.82
CA SER A 212 5.41 -6.02 -19.97
C SER A 212 5.84 -5.94 -21.43
N ARG A 213 6.11 -4.72 -21.92
CA ARG A 213 6.69 -4.48 -23.25
C ARG A 213 8.19 -4.78 -23.30
N ASP A 214 8.83 -4.87 -22.14
CA ASP A 214 10.27 -5.10 -22.01
C ASP A 214 10.58 -6.38 -21.23
N GLY A 215 11.66 -7.06 -21.60
CA GLY A 215 12.09 -8.33 -20.99
C GLY A 215 12.79 -8.20 -19.63
N LEU A 216 12.95 -6.98 -19.08
CA LEU A 216 13.69 -6.68 -17.85
C LEU A 216 13.26 -7.53 -16.62
N PHE A 217 12.03 -8.07 -16.62
CA PHE A 217 11.49 -8.89 -15.53
C PHE A 217 10.83 -10.20 -16.01
N GLY A 218 11.35 -10.80 -17.08
CA GLY A 218 10.88 -12.12 -17.54
C GLY A 218 9.63 -12.10 -18.44
N GLY A 219 9.27 -10.94 -18.98
CA GLY A 219 8.28 -10.73 -20.06
C GLY A 219 6.80 -10.94 -19.68
N ASN A 220 6.50 -11.97 -18.88
CA ASN A 220 5.13 -12.39 -18.57
C ASN A 220 4.55 -11.85 -17.25
N SER A 221 5.35 -11.19 -16.42
CA SER A 221 4.92 -10.58 -15.16
C SER A 221 5.16 -9.08 -15.22
N ASN A 222 4.15 -8.27 -14.88
CA ASN A 222 4.21 -6.82 -15.04
C ASN A 222 3.67 -6.07 -13.82
N TRP A 223 4.53 -5.26 -13.22
CA TRP A 223 4.23 -4.36 -12.10
C TRP A 223 4.15 -2.88 -12.54
N ARG A 224 3.98 -2.63 -13.85
CA ARG A 224 3.97 -1.28 -14.44
C ARG A 224 2.58 -0.78 -14.83
N GLY A 225 1.53 -1.29 -14.20
CA GLY A 225 0.17 -0.85 -14.49
C GLY A 225 -0.96 -1.81 -14.13
N PRO A 226 -0.78 -3.15 -14.19
CA PRO A 226 -1.86 -4.08 -13.85
C PRO A 226 -2.28 -3.98 -12.38
N VAL A 227 -3.47 -4.50 -12.09
CA VAL A 227 -4.01 -4.65 -10.73
C VAL A 227 -3.54 -5.98 -10.13
N TRP A 228 -3.01 -5.92 -8.92
CA TRP A 228 -2.53 -7.09 -8.17
C TRP A 228 -3.36 -7.28 -6.91
N MET A 229 -4.03 -8.44 -6.80
CA MET A 229 -4.89 -8.78 -5.67
C MET A 229 -4.21 -8.65 -4.29
N PRO A 230 -2.99 -9.16 -4.04
CA PRO A 230 -2.42 -9.15 -2.69
C PRO A 230 -2.19 -7.72 -2.15
N LEU A 231 -1.65 -6.82 -2.98
CA LEU A 231 -1.39 -5.45 -2.53
C LEU A 231 -2.69 -4.66 -2.35
N ASN A 232 -3.67 -4.88 -3.21
CA ASN A 232 -5.01 -4.31 -3.04
C ASN A 232 -5.66 -4.75 -1.73
N PHE A 233 -5.56 -6.05 -1.41
CA PHE A 233 -6.07 -6.60 -0.16
C PHE A 233 -5.41 -5.95 1.06
N LEU A 234 -4.07 -5.83 1.07
CA LEU A 234 -3.36 -5.20 2.18
C LEU A 234 -3.66 -3.71 2.32
N ILE A 235 -3.84 -2.99 1.21
CA ILE A 235 -4.28 -1.58 1.24
C ILE A 235 -5.68 -1.50 1.88
N ILE A 236 -6.61 -2.36 1.47
CA ILE A 236 -7.96 -2.42 2.07
C ILE A 236 -7.88 -2.66 3.58
N GLU A 237 -7.07 -3.62 4.04
CA GLU A 237 -6.89 -3.85 5.49
C GLU A 237 -6.23 -2.65 6.19
N GLY A 238 -5.31 -1.94 5.54
CA GLY A 238 -4.72 -0.70 6.05
C GLY A 238 -5.79 0.38 6.26
N LEU A 239 -6.62 0.63 5.24
CA LEU A 239 -7.72 1.60 5.30
C LEU A 239 -8.75 1.24 6.38
N GLN A 240 -9.05 -0.04 6.57
CA GLN A 240 -9.92 -0.50 7.66
C GLN A 240 -9.34 -0.14 9.03
N ARG A 241 -8.02 -0.27 9.25
CA ARG A 241 -7.36 0.11 10.51
C ARG A 241 -7.35 1.62 10.71
N PHE A 242 -7.12 2.40 9.65
CA PHE A 242 -7.25 3.86 9.72
C PHE A 242 -8.68 4.27 10.04
N HIS A 243 -9.69 3.66 9.42
CA HIS A 243 -11.09 3.93 9.74
C HIS A 243 -11.42 3.55 11.18
N HIS A 244 -10.92 2.41 11.67
CA HIS A 244 -11.12 2.00 13.06
C HIS A 244 -10.59 3.03 14.06
N TYR A 245 -9.53 3.77 13.71
CA TYR A 245 -9.03 4.87 14.52
C TYR A 245 -9.82 6.18 14.33
N TYR A 246 -9.92 6.69 13.10
CA TYR A 246 -10.50 8.00 12.80
C TYR A 246 -12.04 8.03 12.81
N GLY A 247 -12.70 6.90 12.56
CA GLY A 247 -14.13 6.80 12.42
C GLY A 247 -14.70 7.58 11.22
N ASP A 248 -15.93 8.07 11.41
CA ASP A 248 -16.72 8.73 10.37
C ASP A 248 -16.32 10.21 10.16
N ASP A 249 -15.51 10.77 11.07
CA ASP A 249 -15.07 12.17 11.06
C ASP A 249 -13.96 12.43 10.04
N PHE A 250 -13.31 11.37 9.55
CA PHE A 250 -12.31 11.46 8.50
C PHE A 250 -12.87 10.96 7.17
N THR A 251 -13.08 11.91 6.27
CA THR A 251 -13.55 11.68 4.90
C THR A 251 -12.52 12.14 3.89
N VAL A 252 -12.52 11.48 2.74
CA VAL A 252 -11.70 11.81 1.57
C VAL A 252 -12.58 11.80 0.32
N GLU A 253 -12.15 12.52 -0.72
CA GLU A 253 -12.84 12.52 -2.00
C GLU A 253 -12.56 11.20 -2.74
N CYS A 254 -13.59 10.47 -3.16
CA CYS A 254 -13.46 9.19 -3.84
C CYS A 254 -14.58 8.98 -4.89
N PRO A 255 -14.27 8.93 -6.19
CA PRO A 255 -12.95 9.18 -6.78
C PRO A 255 -12.46 10.61 -6.55
N THR A 256 -11.15 10.84 -6.52
CA THR A 256 -10.57 12.19 -6.45
C THR A 256 -11.07 13.05 -7.62
N GLY A 257 -11.47 14.29 -7.33
CA GLY A 257 -12.07 15.22 -8.29
C GLY A 257 -13.55 15.01 -8.63
N SER A 258 -14.23 14.04 -7.99
CA SER A 258 -15.66 13.74 -8.24
C SER A 258 -16.64 14.63 -7.46
N GLY A 259 -16.19 15.32 -6.42
CA GLY A 259 -17.00 16.00 -5.42
C GLY A 259 -17.68 15.08 -4.39
N VAL A 260 -17.49 13.75 -4.49
CA VAL A 260 -18.08 12.77 -3.57
C VAL A 260 -17.12 12.48 -2.43
N TRP A 261 -17.54 12.80 -1.21
CA TRP A 261 -16.78 12.57 0.01
C TRP A 261 -17.24 11.27 0.67
N MET A 262 -16.27 10.40 0.97
CA MET A 262 -16.48 9.08 1.56
C MET A 262 -15.65 8.94 2.82
N THR A 263 -16.19 8.28 3.83
CA THR A 263 -15.40 7.73 4.94
C THR A 263 -14.45 6.66 4.41
N LEU A 264 -13.40 6.34 5.18
CA LEU A 264 -12.48 5.28 4.80
C LEU A 264 -13.15 3.88 4.72
N ASP A 265 -14.23 3.62 5.47
CA ASP A 265 -14.99 2.37 5.34
C ASP A 265 -15.78 2.31 4.02
N GLU A 266 -16.37 3.42 3.58
CA GLU A 266 -17.03 3.51 2.27
C GLU A 266 -16.02 3.32 1.12
N VAL A 267 -14.81 3.89 1.24
CA VAL A 267 -13.72 3.64 0.28
C VAL A 267 -13.33 2.16 0.27
N VAL A 268 -13.23 1.52 1.43
CA VAL A 268 -12.97 0.08 1.55
C VAL A 268 -14.04 -0.75 0.85
N VAL A 269 -15.32 -0.38 0.99
CA VAL A 269 -16.44 -1.05 0.31
C VAL A 269 -16.34 -0.86 -1.21
N ASP A 270 -16.07 0.35 -1.68
CA ASP A 270 -15.92 0.64 -3.11
C ASP A 270 -14.76 -0.15 -3.74
N LEU A 271 -13.58 -0.13 -3.11
CA LEU A 271 -12.41 -0.90 -3.58
C LEU A 271 -12.68 -2.41 -3.58
N SER A 272 -13.34 -2.92 -2.54
CA SER A 272 -13.74 -4.34 -2.47
C SER A 272 -14.70 -4.69 -3.60
N ALA A 273 -15.70 -3.84 -3.87
CA ALA A 273 -16.66 -4.03 -4.95
C ALA A 273 -15.98 -4.04 -6.33
N ARG A 274 -15.00 -3.15 -6.57
CA ARG A 274 -14.20 -3.13 -7.82
C ARG A 274 -13.41 -4.41 -8.03
N LEU A 275 -12.76 -4.94 -7.00
CA LEU A 275 -12.02 -6.20 -7.07
C LEU A 275 -12.96 -7.39 -7.29
N ILE A 276 -14.14 -7.39 -6.66
CA ILE A 276 -15.17 -8.41 -6.86
C ILE A 276 -15.75 -8.33 -8.28
N ALA A 277 -15.90 -7.13 -8.83
CA ALA A 277 -16.44 -6.91 -10.18
C ALA A 277 -15.61 -7.62 -11.26
N ILE A 278 -14.31 -7.82 -11.05
CA ILE A 278 -13.44 -8.62 -11.94
C ILE A 278 -14.06 -9.98 -12.26
N PHE A 279 -14.67 -10.62 -11.25
CA PHE A 279 -15.20 -11.98 -11.36
C PHE A 279 -16.70 -12.02 -11.60
N ARG A 280 -17.42 -10.90 -11.53
CA ARG A 280 -18.87 -10.85 -11.73
C ARG A 280 -19.24 -10.62 -13.19
N GLN A 281 -20.44 -11.05 -13.56
CA GLN A 281 -21.02 -10.68 -14.85
C GLN A 281 -21.44 -9.21 -14.80
N ASP A 282 -21.14 -8.48 -15.87
CA ASP A 282 -21.64 -7.14 -16.12
C ASP A 282 -23.07 -7.17 -16.68
N GLY A 283 -23.62 -5.99 -16.99
CA GLY A 283 -24.96 -5.87 -17.58
C GLY A 283 -25.12 -6.53 -18.96
N GLN A 284 -24.04 -6.94 -19.60
CA GLN A 284 -24.03 -7.69 -20.86
C GLN A 284 -23.78 -9.18 -20.66
N GLY A 285 -23.77 -9.66 -19.41
CA GLY A 285 -23.50 -11.06 -19.06
C GLY A 285 -22.04 -11.48 -19.21
N ARG A 286 -21.11 -10.53 -19.42
CA ARG A 286 -19.67 -10.80 -19.59
C ARG A 286 -18.93 -10.65 -18.28
N ARG A 287 -17.89 -11.44 -18.07
CA ARG A 287 -16.99 -11.29 -16.91
C ARG A 287 -15.68 -10.64 -17.32
N PRO A 288 -15.22 -9.58 -16.63
CA PRO A 288 -13.93 -8.95 -16.93
C PRO A 288 -12.78 -9.96 -16.93
N VAL A 289 -12.72 -10.88 -15.97
CA VAL A 289 -11.65 -11.90 -15.83
C VAL A 289 -11.42 -12.73 -17.10
N HIS A 290 -12.45 -12.97 -17.91
CA HIS A 290 -12.34 -13.71 -19.17
C HIS A 290 -11.85 -12.86 -20.36
N GLY A 291 -11.80 -11.54 -20.22
CA GLY A 291 -11.35 -10.61 -21.25
C GLY A 291 -12.10 -10.80 -22.57
N ASN A 292 -11.35 -10.91 -23.67
CA ASN A 292 -11.89 -11.09 -25.02
C ASN A 292 -12.01 -12.57 -25.46
N ARG A 293 -11.84 -13.52 -24.53
CA ARG A 293 -11.89 -14.96 -24.85
C ARG A 293 -13.34 -15.42 -24.99
N ALA A 294 -13.88 -15.38 -26.21
CA ALA A 294 -15.29 -15.67 -26.50
C ALA A 294 -15.78 -17.00 -25.91
N GLN A 295 -14.97 -18.06 -26.00
CA GLN A 295 -15.30 -19.36 -25.42
C GLN A 295 -15.56 -19.27 -23.91
N LEU A 296 -14.67 -18.60 -23.17
CA LEU A 296 -14.84 -18.42 -21.72
C LEU A 296 -15.97 -17.43 -21.38
N GLN A 297 -16.39 -16.57 -22.30
CA GLN A 297 -17.47 -15.61 -22.04
C GLN A 297 -18.86 -16.22 -22.25
N SER A 298 -19.05 -16.95 -23.36
CA SER A 298 -20.39 -17.31 -23.83
C SER A 298 -20.69 -18.81 -23.84
N ASP A 299 -19.68 -19.68 -23.87
CA ASP A 299 -19.91 -21.13 -23.93
C ASP A 299 -20.51 -21.63 -22.59
N PRO A 300 -21.73 -22.23 -22.59
CA PRO A 300 -22.34 -22.75 -21.38
C PRO A 300 -21.49 -23.78 -20.62
N GLN A 301 -20.56 -24.45 -21.29
CA GLN A 301 -19.65 -25.41 -20.66
C GLN A 301 -18.48 -24.72 -19.94
N TRP A 302 -18.14 -23.48 -20.28
CA TRP A 302 -16.92 -22.83 -19.79
C TRP A 302 -17.17 -21.53 -19.01
N ARG A 303 -18.28 -20.82 -19.27
CA ARG A 303 -18.54 -19.48 -18.74
C ARG A 303 -18.64 -19.35 -17.22
N ASP A 304 -18.87 -20.47 -16.54
CA ASP A 304 -18.99 -20.54 -15.08
C ASP A 304 -17.74 -21.16 -14.42
N HIS A 305 -16.73 -21.54 -15.22
CA HIS A 305 -15.43 -22.02 -14.74
C HIS A 305 -14.47 -20.86 -14.56
N LEU A 306 -14.59 -20.19 -13.41
CA LEU A 306 -13.71 -19.08 -13.04
C LEU A 306 -12.29 -19.58 -12.79
N LEU A 307 -11.35 -18.86 -13.40
CA LEU A 307 -9.91 -19.07 -13.24
C LEU A 307 -9.31 -17.93 -12.41
N PHE A 308 -8.24 -18.24 -11.69
CA PHE A 308 -7.55 -17.30 -10.81
C PHE A 308 -6.22 -16.92 -11.44
N TYR A 309 -6.08 -15.65 -11.79
CA TYR A 309 -4.93 -15.16 -12.53
C TYR A 309 -3.89 -14.52 -11.63
N GLU A 310 -2.65 -14.44 -12.10
CA GLU A 310 -1.54 -13.80 -11.41
C GLU A 310 -1.84 -12.32 -11.12
N TYR A 311 -2.35 -11.62 -12.13
CA TYR A 311 -2.73 -10.21 -12.07
C TYR A 311 -3.83 -9.90 -13.11
N PHE A 312 -4.35 -8.67 -13.07
CA PHE A 312 -5.49 -8.25 -13.88
C PHE A 312 -5.19 -6.99 -14.67
N HIS A 313 -5.73 -6.89 -15.89
CA HIS A 313 -5.53 -5.74 -16.74
C HIS A 313 -6.03 -4.45 -16.07
N GLY A 314 -5.19 -3.42 -16.03
CA GLY A 314 -5.45 -2.18 -15.30
C GLY A 314 -6.71 -1.42 -15.74
N GLU A 315 -7.16 -1.59 -17.00
CA GLU A 315 -8.30 -0.83 -17.55
C GLU A 315 -9.58 -1.66 -17.78
N HIS A 316 -9.49 -2.99 -17.83
CA HIS A 316 -10.62 -3.84 -18.22
C HIS A 316 -10.69 -5.17 -17.46
N GLY A 317 -9.85 -5.37 -16.44
CA GLY A 317 -9.97 -6.48 -15.50
C GLY A 317 -9.70 -7.88 -16.06
N ALA A 318 -9.16 -8.03 -17.28
CA ALA A 318 -8.86 -9.34 -17.83
C ALA A 318 -7.77 -10.04 -17.03
N GLY A 319 -7.94 -11.34 -16.80
CA GLY A 319 -6.94 -12.17 -16.14
C GLY A 319 -5.72 -12.44 -17.02
N LEU A 320 -4.53 -12.16 -16.48
CA LEU A 320 -3.24 -12.24 -17.14
C LEU A 320 -2.22 -13.05 -16.31
N GLY A 321 -1.13 -13.47 -16.95
CA GLY A 321 -0.13 -14.35 -16.31
C GLY A 321 -0.68 -15.76 -16.04
N ALA A 322 -0.14 -16.42 -15.02
CA ALA A 322 -0.55 -17.78 -14.64
C ALA A 322 -2.04 -17.86 -14.27
N SER A 323 -2.80 -18.82 -14.83
CA SER A 323 -4.27 -18.89 -14.75
C SER A 323 -4.84 -19.81 -13.66
N HIS A 324 -3.97 -20.48 -12.91
CA HIS A 324 -4.32 -21.33 -11.76
C HIS A 324 -3.69 -20.79 -10.47
N GLN A 325 -3.57 -19.46 -10.39
CA GLN A 325 -3.01 -18.75 -9.25
C GLN A 325 -4.06 -18.59 -8.13
N THR A 326 -4.60 -19.71 -7.64
CA THR A 326 -5.33 -19.76 -6.35
C THR A 326 -4.38 -19.62 -5.14
N GLY A 327 -3.21 -18.99 -5.35
CA GLY A 327 -2.40 -18.39 -4.31
C GLY A 327 -3.02 -17.07 -3.85
N TRP A 328 -2.32 -15.95 -4.06
CA TRP A 328 -2.81 -14.65 -3.56
C TRP A 328 -4.16 -14.21 -4.14
N THR A 329 -4.55 -14.66 -5.34
CA THR A 329 -5.83 -14.26 -5.94
C THR A 329 -7.01 -14.90 -5.20
N GLY A 330 -6.76 -15.98 -4.44
CA GLY A 330 -7.75 -16.58 -3.53
C GLY A 330 -8.24 -15.64 -2.43
N LEU A 331 -7.52 -14.55 -2.13
CA LEU A 331 -7.92 -13.52 -1.15
C LEU A 331 -9.28 -12.89 -1.48
N ILE A 332 -9.74 -12.98 -2.74
CA ILE A 332 -11.08 -12.53 -3.13
C ILE A 332 -12.20 -13.18 -2.30
N ALA A 333 -12.01 -14.41 -1.83
CA ALA A 333 -12.98 -15.09 -0.97
C ALA A 333 -13.21 -14.33 0.35
N LYS A 334 -12.15 -13.74 0.92
CA LYS A 334 -12.25 -12.94 2.14
C LYS A 334 -13.00 -11.64 1.89
N LEU A 335 -12.73 -10.96 0.77
CA LEU A 335 -13.43 -9.74 0.38
C LEU A 335 -14.93 -10.00 0.13
N LEU A 336 -15.28 -11.14 -0.50
CA LEU A 336 -16.66 -11.57 -0.68
C LEU A 336 -17.35 -11.84 0.67
N GLN A 337 -16.68 -12.51 1.60
CA GLN A 337 -17.23 -12.76 2.94
C GLN A 337 -17.49 -11.44 3.69
N GLN A 338 -16.54 -10.50 3.65
CA GLN A 338 -16.65 -9.20 4.31
C GLN A 338 -17.75 -8.33 3.70
N SER A 339 -17.89 -8.37 2.37
CA SER A 339 -18.90 -7.59 1.64
C SER A 339 -20.29 -8.21 1.74
N GLY A 340 -20.40 -9.54 1.76
CA GLY A 340 -21.66 -10.28 1.83
C GLY A 340 -22.31 -10.27 3.21
N GLY A 341 -21.55 -10.06 4.29
CA GLY A 341 -22.08 -9.88 5.64
C GLY A 341 -22.67 -8.49 5.93
N ARG A 342 -22.59 -7.56 4.97
CA ARG A 342 -23.08 -6.17 5.07
C ARG A 342 -24.38 -5.94 4.27
N GLY A 343 -24.98 -7.00 3.72
CA GLY A 343 -26.19 -6.96 2.90
C GLY A 343 -27.44 -7.47 3.62
#